data_AF-A0A2V5QZD8-F1
#
_entry.id   AF-A0A2V5QZD8-F1
#
_cell.length_a   1.000
_cell.length_b   1.000
_cell.length_c   1.000
_cell.angle_alpha   90.00
_cell.angle_beta   90.00
_cell.angle_gamma   90.00
#
_symmetry.space_group_name_H-M   'P 1'
#
loop_
_entity.id
_entity.type
_entity.pdbx_description
1 polymer ?
#
loop_
_entity_poly.entity_id
_entity_poly.type
_entity_poly.pdbx_seq_one_letter_code
_entity_poly.pdbx_strand_id
1 'polypeptide(L)'
;MTTEPPAPQQGHVDPRFEGRQRQPGLDLLRALAIIVVVIYHAGIMGFPLPSRVHRWGWIGVDLFFVLSGYLIGGQLLAEVARSEHLNLARFYARRVLRIMPAYFVILTIYFLLPSWREYPDMAQPLWKFLLSVQ
;
A
#
# COMPACT_ATOMS: atom_id res chain seq x y z
N MET A 1 -33.79 26.88 -47.63
CA MET A 1 -33.87 25.70 -46.75
C MET A 1 -32.44 25.32 -46.34
N THR A 2 -31.94 25.94 -45.28
CA THR A 2 -30.61 25.67 -44.70
C THR A 2 -30.77 24.56 -43.66
N THR A 3 -30.20 23.38 -43.93
CA THR A 3 -30.17 22.27 -42.97
C THR A 3 -29.06 22.54 -41.96
N GLU A 4 -29.42 22.85 -40.71
CA GLU A 4 -28.46 22.83 -39.60
C GLU A 4 -27.88 21.41 -39.44
N PRO A 5 -26.56 21.27 -39.22
CA PRO A 5 -25.97 19.98 -38.90
C PRO A 5 -26.46 19.50 -37.51
N PRO A 6 -26.74 18.19 -37.34
CA PRO A 6 -27.20 17.66 -36.07
C PRO A 6 -26.15 17.88 -34.98
N ALA A 7 -26.56 18.46 -33.86
CA ALA A 7 -25.72 18.70 -32.70
C ALA A 7 -25.00 17.41 -32.26
N PRO A 8 -23.73 17.49 -31.81
CA PRO A 8 -23.00 16.32 -31.34
C PRO A 8 -23.78 15.67 -30.20
N GLN A 9 -24.21 14.43 -30.43
CA GLN A 9 -24.88 13.61 -29.41
C GLN A 9 -23.87 13.36 -28.29
N GLN A 10 -23.97 14.16 -27.24
CA GLN A 10 -23.21 13.95 -26.01
C GLN A 10 -23.63 12.59 -25.45
N GLY A 11 -22.75 11.60 -25.57
CA GLY A 11 -23.02 10.24 -25.11
C GLY A 11 -23.46 10.27 -23.66
N HIS A 12 -24.66 9.75 -23.40
CA HIS A 12 -25.20 9.60 -22.05
C HIS A 12 -24.29 8.66 -21.26
N VAL A 13 -23.36 9.24 -20.50
CA VAL A 13 -22.54 8.49 -19.55
C VAL A 13 -23.47 8.07 -18.42
N ASP A 14 -23.68 6.76 -18.26
CA ASP A 14 -24.54 6.23 -17.19
C ASP A 14 -23.98 6.71 -15.82
N PRO A 15 -24.78 7.42 -15.01
CA PRO A 15 -24.34 8.06 -13.76
C PRO A 15 -23.78 7.05 -12.74
N ARG A 16 -24.00 5.74 -12.93
CA ARG A 16 -23.36 4.70 -12.10
C ARG A 16 -21.84 4.61 -12.29
N PHE A 17 -21.31 5.11 -13.41
CA PHE A 17 -19.87 5.16 -13.66
C PHE A 17 -19.24 6.49 -13.23
N GLU A 18 -20.04 7.53 -12.99
CA GLU A 18 -19.60 8.79 -12.40
C GLU A 18 -19.49 8.65 -10.87
N GLY A 19 -18.28 8.85 -10.34
CA GLY A 19 -18.08 8.90 -8.90
C GLY A 19 -18.01 7.53 -8.23
N ARG A 20 -16.85 6.86 -8.34
CA ARG A 20 -16.45 5.87 -7.33
C ARG A 20 -16.26 6.64 -6.02
N GLN A 21 -17.35 6.79 -5.25
CA GLN A 21 -17.35 7.51 -3.99
C GLN A 21 -16.23 6.92 -3.11
N ARG A 22 -15.39 7.78 -2.54
CA ARG A 22 -14.47 7.38 -1.47
C ARG A 22 -15.29 6.60 -0.45
N GLN A 23 -14.78 5.45 -0.02
CA GLN A 23 -15.43 4.60 0.98
C GLN A 23 -14.77 4.89 2.33
N PRO A 24 -15.18 5.97 3.04
CA PRO A 24 -14.52 6.40 4.27
C PRO A 24 -14.52 5.30 5.34
N GLY A 25 -15.53 4.42 5.36
CA GLY A 25 -15.58 3.28 6.27
C GLY A 25 -14.41 2.30 6.10
N LEU A 26 -14.01 2.02 4.86
CA LEU A 26 -12.87 1.13 4.59
C LEU A 26 -11.53 1.80 4.92
N ASP A 27 -11.42 3.11 4.70
CA ASP A 27 -10.24 3.87 5.08
C ASP A 27 -10.09 3.96 6.61
N LEU A 28 -11.20 4.11 7.35
CA LEU A 28 -11.22 4.05 8.82
C LEU A 28 -10.82 2.67 9.34
N LEU A 29 -11.36 1.61 8.75
CA LEU A 29 -11.03 0.24 9.16
C LEU A 29 -9.55 -0.09 8.86
N ARG A 30 -9.01 0.43 7.74
CA ARG A 30 -7.58 0.35 7.45
C ARG A 30 -6.76 1.11 8.49
N ALA A 31 -7.16 2.33 8.86
CA ALA A 31 -6.46 3.12 9.87
C ALA A 31 -6.44 2.39 11.23
N LEU A 32 -7.56 1.79 11.63
CA LEU A 32 -7.64 0.96 12.82
C LEU A 32 -6.71 -0.26 12.73
N ALA A 33 -6.68 -0.94 11.58
CA ALA A 33 -5.77 -2.07 11.37
C ALA A 33 -4.29 -1.65 11.50
N ILE A 34 -3.89 -0.51 10.92
CA ILE A 34 -2.52 0.04 11.05
C ILE A 34 -2.18 0.30 12.52
N ILE A 35 -3.10 0.88 13.31
CA ILE A 35 -2.87 1.15 14.74
C ILE A 35 -2.58 -0.16 15.48
N VAL A 36 -3.37 -1.21 15.23
CA VAL A 36 -3.16 -2.53 15.84
C VAL A 36 -1.80 -3.11 15.43
N VAL A 37 -1.40 -2.97 14.16
CA VAL A 37 -0.09 -3.43 13.66
C VAL A 37 1.07 -2.70 14.33
N VAL A 38 0.98 -1.37 14.48
CA VAL A 38 2.00 -0.55 15.13
C VAL A 38 2.14 -0.93 16.60
N ILE A 39 1.02 -1.09 17.31
CA ILE A 39 1.01 -1.52 18.72
C ILE A 39 1.64 -2.92 18.85
N TYR A 40 1.31 -3.85 17.94
CA TYR A 40 1.90 -5.18 17.94
C TYR A 40 3.42 -5.17 17.77
N HIS A 41 3.93 -4.39 16.79
CA HIS A 41 5.36 -4.27 16.54
C HIS A 41 6.11 -3.56 17.66
N ALA A 42 5.49 -2.56 18.31
CA ALA A 42 6.07 -1.93 19.50
C ALA A 42 6.35 -2.97 20.60
N GLY A 43 5.47 -3.95 20.77
CA GLY A 43 5.66 -5.03 21.75
C GLY A 43 6.79 -5.99 21.38
N ILE A 44 6.99 -6.25 20.08
CA ILE A 44 8.11 -7.06 19.59
C ILE A 44 9.44 -6.31 19.77
N MET A 45 9.47 -4.99 19.57
CA MET A 45 10.65 -4.13 19.73
C MET A 45 11.04 -3.87 21.21
N GLY A 46 10.41 -4.56 22.17
CA GLY A 46 10.77 -4.49 23.59
C GLY A 46 10.04 -3.42 24.40
N PHE A 47 9.00 -2.77 23.85
CA PHE A 47 8.15 -1.90 24.67
C PHE A 47 7.24 -2.76 25.58
N PRO A 48 7.12 -2.41 26.88
CA PRO A 48 6.26 -3.13 27.81
C PRO A 48 4.80 -2.93 27.42
N LEU A 49 4.21 -3.93 26.78
CA LEU A 49 2.81 -3.96 26.39
C LEU A 49 2.04 -5.01 27.20
N PRO A 50 0.73 -4.80 27.45
CA PRO A 50 -0.09 -5.81 28.11
C PRO A 50 -0.05 -7.12 27.31
N SER A 51 0.25 -8.23 27.98
CA SER A 51 0.41 -9.57 27.37
C SER A 51 -0.83 -10.06 26.60
N ARG A 52 -1.99 -9.45 26.81
CA ARG A 52 -3.19 -9.66 25.97
C ARG A 52 -3.00 -9.09 24.57
N VAL A 53 -2.51 -7.86 24.44
CA VAL A 53 -2.37 -7.17 23.15
C VAL A 53 -1.40 -7.89 22.22
N HIS A 54 -0.32 -8.44 22.77
CA HIS A 54 0.66 -9.22 22.01
C HIS A 54 0.03 -10.47 21.35
N ARG A 55 -0.98 -11.08 21.96
CA ARG A 55 -1.61 -12.31 21.45
C ARG A 55 -2.58 -12.07 20.29
N TRP A 56 -3.17 -10.88 20.20
CA TRP A 56 -4.20 -10.54 19.20
C TRP A 56 -3.72 -9.58 18.12
N GLY A 57 -2.53 -8.99 18.28
CA GLY A 57 -1.99 -7.98 17.37
C GLY A 57 -1.75 -8.47 15.93
N TRP A 58 -1.53 -9.77 15.73
CA TRP A 58 -1.35 -10.37 14.41
C TRP A 58 -2.58 -10.23 13.51
N ILE A 59 -3.79 -10.19 14.09
CA ILE A 59 -5.05 -10.00 13.34
C ILE A 59 -5.07 -8.65 12.61
N GLY A 60 -4.43 -7.63 13.19
CA GLY A 60 -4.31 -6.32 12.54
C GLY A 60 -3.57 -6.38 11.21
N VAL A 61 -2.56 -7.26 11.10
CA VAL A 61 -1.77 -7.46 9.89
C VAL A 61 -2.64 -8.06 8.80
N ASP A 62 -3.35 -9.15 9.11
CA ASP A 62 -4.24 -9.82 8.17
C ASP A 62 -5.36 -8.90 7.68
N LEU A 63 -6.00 -8.18 8.61
CA LEU A 63 -7.06 -7.24 8.29
C LEU A 63 -6.56 -6.11 7.38
N PHE A 64 -5.37 -5.57 7.67
CA PHE A 64 -4.75 -4.53 6.85
C PHE A 64 -4.47 -5.03 5.42
N PHE A 65 -3.95 -6.24 5.26
CA PHE A 65 -3.66 -6.83 3.96
C PHE A 65 -4.94 -7.11 3.17
N VAL A 66 -5.97 -7.68 3.80
CA VAL A 66 -7.26 -7.96 3.16
C VAL A 66 -7.93 -6.68 2.67
N LEU A 67 -8.00 -5.63 3.51
CA LEU A 67 -8.61 -4.34 3.14
C LEU A 67 -7.83 -3.62 2.05
N SER A 68 -6.50 -3.72 2.11
CA SER A 68 -5.64 -3.18 1.06
C SER A 68 -5.88 -3.92 -0.25
N GLY A 69 -5.88 -5.26 -0.24
CA GLY A 69 -6.19 -6.08 -1.41
C GLY A 69 -7.55 -5.78 -2.01
N TYR A 70 -8.59 -5.65 -1.19
CA TYR A 70 -9.94 -5.29 -1.63
C TYR A 70 -9.99 -3.93 -2.35
N LEU A 71 -9.39 -2.89 -1.77
CA LEU A 71 -9.40 -1.56 -2.38
C LEU A 71 -8.53 -1.47 -3.64
N ILE A 72 -7.40 -2.18 -3.68
CA ILE A 72 -6.49 -2.24 -4.83
C ILE A 72 -7.13 -3.04 -5.98
N GLY A 73 -7.68 -4.21 -5.65
CA GLY A 73 -8.37 -5.08 -6.60
C GLY A 73 -9.63 -4.43 -7.17
N GLY A 74 -10.42 -3.75 -6.33
CA GLY A 74 -11.57 -2.97 -6.79
C GLY A 74 -11.18 -1.81 -7.70
N GLN A 75 -10.04 -1.15 -7.45
CA GLN A 75 -9.52 -0.13 -8.35
C GLN A 75 -9.11 -0.69 -9.71
N LEU A 76 -8.45 -1.85 -9.72
CA LEU A 76 -8.05 -2.55 -10.93
C LEU A 76 -9.27 -3.03 -11.73
N LEU A 77 -10.17 -3.77 -11.09
CA LEU A 77 -11.35 -4.36 -11.73
C LEU A 77 -12.28 -3.28 -12.32
N ALA A 78 -12.39 -2.14 -11.65
CA ALA A 78 -13.20 -1.04 -12.14
C ALA A 78 -12.49 -0.19 -13.22
N GLU A 79 -11.18 -0.40 -13.46
CA GLU A 79 -10.49 0.07 -14.68
C GLU A 79 -10.69 -0.92 -15.82
N VAL A 80 -10.65 -2.25 -15.55
CA VAL A 80 -11.03 -3.31 -16.52
C VAL A 80 -12.45 -3.07 -17.04
N ALA A 81 -13.41 -2.79 -16.16
CA ALA A 81 -14.80 -2.59 -16.52
C ALA A 81 -15.04 -1.33 -17.38
N ARG A 82 -14.09 -0.39 -17.40
CA ARG A 82 -14.18 0.86 -18.18
C ARG A 82 -13.30 0.87 -19.42
N SER A 83 -12.43 -0.12 -19.61
CA SER A 83 -11.43 -0.12 -20.68
C SER A 83 -11.08 -1.55 -21.08
N GLU A 84 -11.09 -1.87 -22.38
CA GLU A 84 -10.64 -3.18 -22.87
C GLU A 84 -9.12 -3.40 -22.66
N HIS A 85 -8.33 -2.33 -22.56
CA HIS A 85 -6.87 -2.41 -22.38
C HIS A 85 -6.44 -2.11 -20.94
N LEU A 86 -6.10 -3.17 -20.20
CA LEU A 86 -5.51 -3.09 -18.87
C LEU A 86 -4.05 -2.59 -18.93
N ASN A 87 -3.82 -1.33 -18.55
CA ASN A 87 -2.45 -0.84 -18.39
C ASN A 87 -1.93 -1.09 -16.96
N LEU A 88 -1.58 -2.35 -16.68
CA LEU A 88 -0.97 -2.76 -15.40
C LEU A 88 0.29 -1.95 -15.08
N ALA A 89 1.11 -1.65 -16.09
CA ALA A 89 2.33 -0.87 -15.91
C ALA A 89 2.03 0.52 -15.32
N ARG A 90 1.01 1.22 -15.83
CA ARG A 90 0.59 2.52 -15.30
C ARG A 90 0.03 2.42 -13.88
N PHE A 91 -0.68 1.34 -13.56
CA PHE A 91 -1.20 1.07 -12.23
C PHE A 91 -0.08 0.87 -11.19
N TYR A 92 0.87 -0.02 -11.49
CA TYR A 92 2.02 -0.28 -10.62
C TYR A 92 2.95 0.93 -10.53
N ALA A 93 3.19 1.65 -11.62
CA ALA A 93 4.04 2.86 -11.62
C ALA A 93 3.52 3.92 -10.64
N ARG A 94 2.21 4.22 -10.64
CA ARG A 94 1.61 5.17 -9.68
C ARG A 94 1.79 4.72 -8.23
N ARG A 95 1.73 3.41 -7.99
CA ARG A 95 1.88 2.84 -6.65
C ARG A 95 3.33 2.89 -6.17
N VAL A 96 4.27 2.51 -7.02
CA VAL A 96 5.71 2.57 -6.74
C VAL A 96 6.13 4.02 -6.47
N LEU A 97 5.73 4.97 -7.32
CA LEU A 97 6.04 6.39 -7.13
C LEU A 97 5.48 6.97 -5.82
N ARG A 98 4.44 6.36 -5.23
CA ARG A 98 3.90 6.77 -3.93
C ARG A 98 4.64 6.16 -2.73
N ILE A 99 5.18 4.95 -2.87
CA ILE A 99 5.83 4.21 -1.77
C ILE A 99 7.33 4.49 -1.72
N MET A 100 7.98 4.64 -2.88
CA MET A 100 9.42 4.90 -3.01
C MET A 100 9.91 6.12 -2.22
N PRO A 101 9.20 7.27 -2.17
CA PRO A 101 9.67 8.43 -1.42
C PRO A 101 9.83 8.12 0.07
N ALA A 102 8.83 7.47 0.68
CA ALA A 102 8.88 7.08 2.09
C ALA A 102 9.97 6.04 2.35
N TYR A 103 10.15 5.09 1.41
CA TYR A 103 11.23 4.11 1.48
C TYR A 103 12.61 4.77 1.48
N PHE A 104 12.89 5.69 0.55
CA PHE A 104 14.17 6.38 0.50
C PHE A 104 14.41 7.28 1.71
N VAL A 105 13.37 7.92 2.24
CA VAL A 105 13.48 8.71 3.49
C VAL A 105 13.88 7.82 4.65
N ILE A 106 13.17 6.70 4.86
CA ILE A 106 13.50 5.79 5.98
C ILE A 106 14.87 5.14 5.78
N LEU A 107 15.23 4.81 4.53
CA LEU A 107 16.52 4.24 4.18
C LEU A 107 17.65 5.24 4.48
N THR A 108 17.47 6.51 4.11
CA THR A 108 18.43 7.57 4.40
C THR A 108 18.61 7.74 5.91
N ILE A 109 17.50 7.82 6.66
CA ILE A 109 17.52 7.91 8.12
C ILE A 109 18.26 6.71 8.73
N TYR A 110 17.99 5.50 8.25
CA TYR A 110 18.65 4.28 8.71
C TYR A 110 20.16 4.28 8.44
N PHE A 111 20.59 4.76 7.27
CA PHE A 111 22.02 4.86 6.94
C PHE A 111 22.74 5.96 7.75
N LEU A 112 22.07 7.09 8.00
CA LEU A 112 22.63 8.24 8.71
C LEU A 112 22.65 8.10 10.24
N LEU A 113 21.84 7.21 10.82
CA LEU A 113 21.79 6.96 12.26
C LEU A 113 22.41 5.60 12.61
N PRO A 114 23.75 5.49 12.75
CA PRO A 114 24.41 4.25 13.14
C PRO A 114 23.91 3.69 14.48
N SER A 115 23.41 4.55 15.37
CA SER A 115 22.86 4.16 16.68
C SER A 115 21.58 3.33 16.60
N TRP A 116 20.86 3.35 15.48
CA TRP A 116 19.68 2.51 15.21
C TRP A 116 20.02 1.22 14.45
N ARG A 117 21.30 0.98 14.12
CA ARG A 117 21.72 -0.29 13.55
C ARG A 117 21.73 -1.35 14.64
N GLU A 118 20.64 -2.11 14.74
CA GLU A 118 20.51 -3.30 15.58
C GLU A 118 21.56 -4.38 15.24
N TYR A 119 22.21 -4.29 14.08
CA TYR A 119 23.34 -5.11 13.66
C TYR A 119 24.61 -4.24 13.46
N PRO A 120 25.41 -4.01 14.51
CA PRO A 120 26.76 -3.45 14.36
C PRO A 120 27.65 -4.32 13.46
N ASP A 121 27.28 -5.59 13.27
CA ASP A 121 27.95 -6.56 12.39
C ASP A 121 27.44 -6.56 10.93
N MET A 122 26.57 -5.65 10.49
CA MET A 122 26.21 -5.59 9.04
C MET A 122 27.27 -4.88 8.18
N ALA A 123 28.51 -4.83 8.68
CA ALA A 123 29.74 -4.60 7.92
C ALA A 123 30.51 -5.91 7.69
N GLN A 124 29.85 -7.06 7.78
CA GLN A 124 30.45 -8.34 7.39
C GLN A 124 30.57 -8.32 5.85
N PRO A 125 31.79 -8.33 5.32
CA PRO A 125 32.03 -8.16 3.89
C PRO A 125 31.40 -9.30 3.08
N LEU A 126 30.92 -8.97 1.86
CA LEU A 126 30.15 -9.86 0.97
C LEU A 126 30.79 -11.25 0.76
N TRP A 127 32.11 -11.36 0.91
CA TRP A 127 32.83 -12.63 0.80
C TRP A 127 32.42 -13.66 1.85
N LYS A 128 31.92 -13.27 3.02
CA LYS A 128 31.40 -14.23 4.02
C LYS A 128 30.15 -14.97 3.57
N PHE A 129 29.31 -14.33 2.74
CA PHE A 129 28.14 -14.98 2.16
C PHE A 129 28.51 -15.98 1.05
N LEU A 130 29.65 -15.78 0.37
CA LEU A 130 30.17 -16.73 -0.62
C LEU A 130 30.82 -17.96 0.03
N LEU A 131 31.45 -17.78 1.19
CA LEU A 131 32.15 -18.86 1.90
C LEU A 131 31.24 -19.69 2.83
N SER A 132 30.03 -19.22 3.18
CA SER A 132 29.10 -19.96 4.04
C SER A 132 28.32 -21.08 3.32
N VAL A 133 28.67 -21.39 2.08
CA VAL A 133 28.00 -22.41 1.22
C VAL A 133 28.72 -23.77 1.25
N GLN A 134 29.72 -23.94 2.12
CA GLN A 134 30.41 -25.21 2.33
C GLN A 134 30.02 -25.83 3.68
#